data_AF-A0A8J1U9P5-F1
#
_entry.id   AF-A0A8J1U9P5-F1
#
_cell.length_a   1.000
_cell.length_b   1.000
_cell.length_c   1.000
_cell.angle_alpha   90.00
_cell.angle_beta   90.00
_cell.angle_gamma   90.00
#
_symmetry.space_group_name_H-M   'P 1'
#
loop_
_entity.id
_entity.type
_entity.pdbx_description
1 polymer ?
#
loop_
_entity_poly.entity_id
_entity_poly.type
_entity_poly.pdbx_seq_one_letter_code
_entity_poly.pdbx_strand_id
1 'polypeptide(L)'
;PVLVLLILTVLYHIYIINTIFLKQTTRGSEIQPDVLAQMKDYDTKSESQHQVHEPPHVGEKKQLKYEIHIDKKWNHNKQELFDTIIKSDPPLDGKYEQPNEVHNYNIVEKIGKSKPEVSVDQINTETLGDKNTVSKLKNVYFAKTHKAASTTIQNLLFRYGEKYNLTFAMPWNIHRAGYPNHFTPDVIMPLAKGYNEYNVFCHHTRFHPRVLDFMPHDTLYIGAVRSVEKQFLSGYMYHKFYECYGMKNENITQVLEIMQGYKHGLQCSKWKVSSQSEQMFDFGLQIEDMSNITMIKDYIHYLDSVFDFIFVADYFYESLVLLADILNLPLSDMVFYQLMQVKRHPELSTKDILILKKWNIADYMLYDHFNQSFWRRVELYGENKLNQKVEALKQLQDSALLNCLKNPENILCELMELQEPQFTHDLKMKMVFEEHLNIKVGTQIKFHTKWPSKLGKSYPFHSKTFKQLHFRNSRIEKHYLSVLEQK
;
A
#
# COMPACT_ATOMS: atom_id res chain seq x y z
N PRO A 1 0.10 -29.97 45.81
CA PRO A 1 1.53 -29.63 45.60
C PRO A 1 1.79 -28.89 44.27
N VAL A 2 1.46 -29.49 43.12
CA VAL A 2 1.71 -28.89 41.79
C VAL A 2 0.91 -27.61 41.55
N LEU A 3 -0.36 -27.58 41.96
CA LEU A 3 -1.22 -26.39 41.85
C LEU A 3 -0.71 -25.22 42.72
N VAL A 4 -0.19 -25.54 43.91
CA VAL A 4 0.41 -24.54 44.81
C VAL A 4 1.70 -23.99 44.21
N LEU A 5 2.52 -24.84 43.59
CA LEU A 5 3.72 -24.41 42.89
C LEU A 5 3.39 -23.47 41.73
N LEU A 6 2.37 -23.81 40.92
CA LEU A 6 1.88 -22.99 39.81
C LEU A 6 1.42 -21.61 40.28
N ILE A 7 0.62 -21.56 41.35
CA ILE A 7 0.14 -20.30 41.94
C ILE A 7 1.32 -19.46 42.46
N LEU A 8 2.30 -20.07 43.12
CA LEU A 8 3.50 -19.37 43.60
C LEU A 8 4.36 -18.83 42.45
N THR A 9 4.51 -19.56 41.34
CA THR A 9 5.22 -19.05 40.15
C THR A 9 4.50 -17.87 39.52
N VAL A 10 3.16 -17.89 39.44
CA VAL A 10 2.37 -16.79 38.89
C VAL A 10 2.48 -15.55 39.77
N LEU A 11 2.38 -15.70 41.10
CA LEU A 11 2.56 -14.60 42.03
C LEU A 11 3.98 -14.01 41.99
N TYR A 12 5.00 -14.86 41.83
CA TYR A 12 6.39 -14.43 41.65
C TYR A 12 6.59 -13.62 40.35
N HIS A 13 5.95 -14.02 39.25
CA HIS A 13 6.02 -13.28 37.99
C HIS A 13 5.31 -11.92 38.08
N ILE A 14 4.16 -11.85 38.75
CA ILE A 14 3.45 -10.59 39.01
C ILE A 14 4.31 -9.64 39.87
N TYR A 15 4.98 -10.17 40.89
CA TYR A 15 5.89 -9.39 41.73
C TYR A 15 7.09 -8.80 40.94
N ILE A 16 7.71 -9.59 40.05
CA ILE A 16 8.81 -9.11 39.19
C ILE A 16 8.33 -8.03 38.23
N ILE A 17 7.17 -8.20 37.59
CA ILE A 17 6.61 -7.22 36.66
C ILE A 17 6.38 -5.88 37.37
N ASN A 18 5.78 -5.89 38.56
CA ASN A 18 5.53 -4.68 39.33
C ASN A 18 6.83 -4.00 39.80
N THR A 19 7.85 -4.78 40.14
CA THR A 19 9.17 -4.25 40.55
C THR A 19 9.92 -3.61 39.37
N ILE A 20 9.80 -4.18 38.16
CA ILE A 20 10.38 -3.59 36.93
C ILE A 20 9.63 -2.30 36.55
N PHE A 21 8.30 -2.28 36.69
CA PHE A 21 7.48 -1.12 36.36
C PHE A 21 7.81 0.09 37.27
N LEU A 22 7.98 -0.14 38.58
CA LEU A 22 8.38 0.89 39.54
C LEU A 22 9.81 1.43 39.30
N LYS A 23 10.71 0.62 38.73
CA LYS A 23 12.07 1.04 38.36
C LYS A 23 12.13 1.85 37.05
N GLN A 24 11.12 1.73 36.17
CA GLN A 24 11.08 2.47 34.90
C GLN A 24 10.44 3.86 35.04
N THR A 25 9.60 4.09 36.05
CA THR A 25 8.99 5.40 36.32
C THR A 25 9.94 6.43 36.94
N THR A 26 11.15 6.04 37.36
CA THR A 26 12.14 6.94 37.99
C THR A 26 13.34 7.31 37.10
N ARG A 27 13.33 6.96 35.81
CA ARG A 27 14.36 7.39 34.84
C ARG A 27 13.73 7.86 33.53
N GLY A 28 13.53 9.17 33.41
CA GLY A 28 13.04 9.79 32.18
C GLY A 28 12.70 11.27 32.31
N SER A 29 13.65 12.09 32.75
CA SER A 29 13.55 13.55 32.65
C SER A 29 14.90 14.13 32.22
N GLU A 30 15.08 14.26 30.91
CA GLU A 30 16.05 15.18 30.30
C GLU A 30 15.48 15.52 28.90
N ILE A 31 14.84 16.69 28.81
CA ILE A 31 14.32 17.29 27.57
C ILE A 31 15.25 18.47 27.25
N GLN A 32 15.73 18.55 26.00
CA GLN A 32 16.58 19.64 25.50
C GLN A 32 15.87 21.02 25.51
N PRO A 33 16.59 22.14 25.66
CA PRO A 33 16.00 23.45 26.01
C PRO A 33 15.35 24.25 24.86
N ASP A 34 15.50 23.84 23.59
CA ASP A 34 15.27 24.76 22.47
C ASP A 34 13.81 24.85 21.96
N VAL A 35 12.90 24.07 22.54
CA VAL A 35 11.46 24.11 22.18
C VAL A 35 10.64 25.03 23.12
N LEU A 36 11.19 25.41 24.27
CA LEU A 36 10.48 26.21 25.29
C LEU A 36 10.47 27.72 25.01
N ALA A 37 11.29 28.20 24.07
CA ALA A 37 11.46 29.64 23.82
C ALA A 37 10.41 30.25 22.86
N GLN A 38 9.63 29.44 22.14
CA GLN A 38 8.62 29.91 21.20
C GLN A 38 7.17 29.88 21.73
N MET A 39 6.95 29.39 22.95
CA MET A 39 5.61 29.27 23.55
C MET A 39 5.25 30.36 24.58
N LYS A 40 6.11 31.37 24.82
CA LYS A 40 5.88 32.38 25.87
C LYS A 40 5.19 33.68 25.43
N ASP A 41 4.90 33.88 24.15
CA ASP A 41 4.39 35.17 23.66
C ASP A 41 2.91 35.17 23.21
N TYR A 42 2.15 34.11 23.47
CA TYR A 42 0.75 34.01 23.00
C TYR A 42 -0.34 33.89 24.08
N ASP A 43 0.01 33.94 25.37
CA ASP A 43 -0.94 33.65 26.45
C ASP A 43 -1.14 34.81 27.45
N THR A 44 -1.25 36.03 26.93
CA THR A 44 -1.76 37.19 27.70
C THR A 44 -2.72 38.02 26.85
N LYS A 45 -3.97 37.54 26.73
CA LYS A 45 -5.18 38.37 26.54
C LYS A 45 -6.40 37.47 26.32
N SER A 46 -7.09 37.09 27.40
CA SER A 46 -8.53 37.30 27.59
C SER A 46 -9.07 36.40 28.71
N GLU A 47 -8.93 36.85 29.95
CA GLU A 47 -9.92 36.56 30.98
C GLU A 47 -11.01 37.63 30.88
N SER A 48 -12.29 37.24 30.78
CA SER A 48 -13.36 37.85 31.60
C SER A 48 -14.73 37.18 31.38
N GLN A 49 -15.45 37.08 32.51
CA GLN A 49 -16.91 36.90 32.72
C GLN A 49 -17.44 35.44 32.67
N HIS A 50 -17.68 34.82 33.84
CA HIS A 50 -18.97 34.76 34.59
C HIS A 50 -20.05 33.97 33.81
N GLN A 51 -20.73 32.94 34.33
CA GLN A 51 -21.32 32.75 35.66
C GLN A 51 -21.89 31.31 35.80
N VAL A 52 -22.12 30.92 37.05
CA VAL A 52 -22.60 29.63 37.59
C VAL A 52 -24.09 29.39 37.31
N HIS A 53 -24.49 28.12 37.07
CA HIS A 53 -25.79 27.56 37.51
C HIS A 53 -25.76 26.01 37.53
N GLU A 54 -25.77 25.41 38.73
CA GLU A 54 -26.48 24.14 39.05
C GLU A 54 -27.93 24.49 39.42
N PRO A 55 -28.97 23.58 39.40
CA PRO A 55 -28.98 22.17 39.84
C PRO A 55 -30.00 21.30 39.01
N PRO A 56 -30.67 20.20 39.47
CA PRO A 56 -30.49 19.32 40.64
C PRO A 56 -30.45 17.79 40.33
N HIS A 57 -30.00 17.02 41.33
CA HIS A 57 -30.16 15.56 41.44
C HIS A 57 -31.63 15.14 41.58
N VAL A 58 -32.13 14.22 40.72
CA VAL A 58 -33.13 13.18 41.07
C VAL A 58 -33.02 11.98 40.10
N GLY A 59 -32.97 10.77 40.65
CA GLY A 59 -33.70 9.62 40.12
C GLY A 59 -32.92 8.55 39.35
N GLU A 60 -32.74 7.40 39.98
CA GLU A 60 -32.36 6.13 39.36
C GLU A 60 -33.15 5.86 38.07
N LYS A 61 -32.46 5.75 36.93
CA LYS A 61 -33.00 5.13 35.72
C LYS A 61 -32.30 3.79 35.46
N LYS A 62 -33.09 2.73 35.65
CA LYS A 62 -32.79 1.35 35.24
C LYS A 62 -32.12 1.31 33.86
N GLN A 63 -30.86 0.86 33.80
CA GLN A 63 -30.26 0.37 32.57
C GLN A 63 -30.94 -0.95 32.19
N LEU A 64 -31.80 -0.91 31.18
CA LEU A 64 -32.21 -2.10 30.44
C LEU A 64 -30.98 -2.59 29.65
N LYS A 65 -30.33 -3.64 30.16
CA LYS A 65 -29.36 -4.44 29.41
C LYS A 65 -30.11 -5.19 28.31
N TYR A 66 -29.96 -4.76 27.07
CA TYR A 66 -30.16 -5.63 25.92
C TYR A 66 -28.85 -6.37 25.67
N GLU A 67 -28.76 -7.62 26.13
CA GLU A 67 -27.72 -8.54 25.67
C GLU A 67 -28.11 -9.03 24.27
N ILE A 68 -27.55 -8.40 23.24
CA ILE A 68 -27.59 -8.95 21.88
C ILE A 68 -26.77 -10.24 21.90
N HIS A 69 -27.45 -11.38 21.77
CA HIS A 69 -26.82 -12.67 21.57
C HIS A 69 -26.18 -12.71 20.17
N ILE A 70 -24.94 -12.23 20.07
CA ILE A 70 -24.08 -12.49 18.92
C ILE A 70 -23.79 -14.00 18.94
N ASP A 71 -24.38 -14.72 17.99
CA ASP A 71 -24.35 -16.18 17.89
C ASP A 71 -22.91 -16.72 17.98
N LYS A 72 -22.68 -17.71 18.84
CA LYS A 72 -21.39 -18.42 18.97
C LYS A 72 -20.94 -19.02 17.64
N LYS A 73 -21.87 -19.28 16.72
CA LYS A 73 -21.61 -19.74 15.34
C LYS A 73 -20.86 -18.70 14.51
N TRP A 74 -21.11 -17.40 14.71
CA TRP A 74 -20.42 -16.31 14.00
C TRP A 74 -18.94 -16.20 14.39
N ASN A 75 -18.64 -16.28 15.70
CA ASN A 75 -17.25 -16.26 16.18
C ASN A 75 -16.45 -17.49 15.71
N HIS A 76 -17.10 -18.65 15.57
CA HIS A 76 -16.47 -19.86 15.06
C HIS A 76 -16.14 -19.75 13.57
N ASN A 77 -17.09 -19.31 12.74
CA ASN A 77 -16.91 -19.13 11.29
C ASN A 77 -15.84 -18.06 10.97
N LYS A 78 -15.78 -16.98 11.78
CA LYS A 78 -14.73 -15.95 11.68
C LYS A 78 -13.35 -16.56 11.94
N GLN A 79 -13.17 -17.29 13.05
CA GLN A 79 -11.90 -17.90 13.42
C GLN A 79 -11.45 -18.94 12.38
N GLU A 80 -12.37 -19.74 11.86
CA GLU A 80 -12.11 -20.75 10.82
C GLU A 80 -11.69 -20.12 9.48
N LEU A 81 -12.34 -19.02 9.07
CA LEU A 81 -11.96 -18.24 7.90
C LEU A 81 -10.57 -17.60 8.07
N PHE A 82 -10.28 -17.05 9.25
CA PHE A 82 -8.95 -16.51 9.61
C PHE A 82 -7.86 -17.58 9.56
N ASP A 83 -8.12 -18.75 10.13
CA ASP A 83 -7.16 -19.87 10.14
C ASP A 83 -6.92 -20.42 8.72
N THR A 84 -7.90 -20.30 7.82
CA THR A 84 -7.79 -20.68 6.41
C THR A 84 -6.93 -19.69 5.62
N ILE A 85 -7.13 -18.38 5.82
CA ILE A 85 -6.33 -17.31 5.18
C ILE A 85 -4.86 -17.42 5.60
N ILE A 86 -4.58 -17.65 6.89
CA ILE A 86 -3.21 -17.74 7.42
C ILE A 86 -2.49 -19.03 6.98
N LYS A 87 -3.19 -20.16 6.83
CA LYS A 87 -2.58 -21.42 6.39
C LYS A 87 -2.16 -21.42 4.92
N SER A 88 -2.66 -20.50 4.12
CA SER A 88 -2.32 -20.34 2.70
C SER A 88 -1.07 -19.50 2.43
N ASP A 89 -0.35 -19.03 3.45
CA ASP A 89 0.93 -18.31 3.31
C ASP A 89 2.11 -19.29 3.12
N PRO A 90 2.67 -19.45 1.91
CA PRO A 90 3.97 -20.10 1.78
C PRO A 90 5.09 -19.20 2.33
N PRO A 91 6.07 -19.76 3.05
CA PRO A 91 7.24 -19.01 3.46
C PRO A 91 8.10 -18.63 2.22
N LEU A 92 8.75 -17.47 2.31
CA LEU A 92 9.57 -16.87 1.24
C LEU A 92 10.84 -17.68 0.89
N ASP A 93 11.05 -18.84 1.49
CA ASP A 93 12.25 -19.67 1.40
C ASP A 93 12.06 -20.98 0.61
N GLY A 94 10.85 -21.25 0.09
CA GLY A 94 10.56 -22.45 -0.70
C GLY A 94 11.08 -22.35 -2.14
N LYS A 95 11.72 -23.43 -2.62
CA LYS A 95 12.03 -23.61 -4.05
C LYS A 95 10.72 -23.53 -4.84
N TYR A 96 10.57 -22.51 -5.67
CA TYR A 96 9.38 -22.27 -6.49
C TYR A 96 9.41 -23.19 -7.71
N GLU A 97 8.66 -24.29 -7.68
CA GLU A 97 8.36 -25.06 -8.90
C GLU A 97 7.16 -24.43 -9.60
N GLN A 98 7.37 -23.92 -10.82
CA GLN A 98 6.32 -23.40 -11.67
C GLN A 98 5.50 -24.57 -12.25
N PRO A 99 4.18 -24.41 -12.46
CA PRO A 99 3.43 -25.32 -13.32
C PRO A 99 4.04 -25.31 -14.73
N ASN A 100 4.30 -26.50 -15.29
CA ASN A 100 4.97 -26.69 -16.59
C ASN A 100 4.28 -25.96 -17.76
N GLU A 101 3.02 -25.54 -17.62
CA GLU A 101 2.28 -24.79 -18.64
C GLU A 101 2.76 -23.33 -18.82
N VAL A 102 3.51 -22.76 -17.86
CA VAL A 102 3.99 -21.36 -17.93
C VAL A 102 5.32 -21.23 -18.70
N HIS A 103 6.07 -22.33 -18.87
CA HIS A 103 7.37 -22.31 -19.56
C HIS A 103 7.28 -22.14 -21.08
N ASN A 104 6.11 -22.34 -21.69
CA ASN A 104 5.86 -22.14 -23.13
C ASN A 104 5.18 -20.79 -23.41
N TYR A 105 5.59 -19.72 -22.72
CA TYR A 105 5.11 -18.37 -23.01
C TYR A 105 5.91 -17.77 -24.17
N ASN A 106 5.52 -18.13 -25.40
CA ASN A 106 6.18 -17.64 -26.60
C ASN A 106 5.75 -16.17 -26.85
N ILE A 107 6.53 -15.21 -26.33
CA ILE A 107 6.28 -13.77 -26.45
C ILE A 107 6.09 -13.35 -27.93
N VAL A 108 6.74 -14.06 -28.85
CA VAL A 108 6.65 -13.85 -30.31
C VAL A 108 5.26 -14.17 -30.88
N GLU A 109 4.52 -15.15 -30.34
CA GLU A 109 3.19 -15.51 -30.88
C GLU A 109 2.08 -14.50 -30.53
N LYS A 110 2.33 -13.56 -29.60
CA LYS A 110 1.28 -12.66 -29.08
C LYS A 110 1.62 -11.17 -29.04
N ILE A 111 2.68 -10.74 -29.71
CA ILE A 111 2.80 -9.33 -30.14
C ILE A 111 1.54 -8.88 -30.92
N GLY A 112 0.72 -9.81 -31.42
CA GLY A 112 -0.61 -9.56 -32.02
C GLY A 112 -1.80 -9.43 -31.06
N LYS A 113 -1.64 -9.47 -29.72
CA LYS A 113 -2.69 -9.16 -28.73
C LYS A 113 -2.52 -7.76 -28.14
N SER A 114 -2.15 -6.78 -28.96
CA SER A 114 -2.24 -5.38 -28.56
C SER A 114 -3.70 -5.03 -28.22
N LYS A 115 -3.89 -4.08 -27.31
CA LYS A 115 -5.22 -3.45 -27.13
C LYS A 115 -5.69 -2.99 -28.52
N PRO A 116 -6.96 -3.21 -28.93
CA PRO A 116 -7.46 -2.63 -30.18
C PRO A 116 -7.18 -1.13 -30.16
N GLU A 117 -6.58 -0.62 -31.23
CA GLU A 117 -6.23 0.80 -31.36
C GLU A 117 -7.47 1.66 -31.06
N VAL A 118 -7.43 2.38 -29.94
CA VAL A 118 -8.32 3.52 -29.74
C VAL A 118 -7.64 4.68 -30.46
N SER A 119 -8.20 5.08 -31.59
CA SER A 119 -7.76 6.24 -32.36
C SER A 119 -7.60 7.46 -31.45
N VAL A 120 -6.44 8.11 -31.49
CA VAL A 120 -6.08 9.27 -30.68
C VAL A 120 -6.86 10.55 -31.07
N ASP A 121 -7.80 10.48 -32.01
CA ASP A 121 -8.55 11.61 -32.55
C ASP A 121 -9.89 11.93 -31.84
N GLN A 122 -9.97 11.73 -30.52
CA GLN A 122 -11.07 12.27 -29.70
C GLN A 122 -10.58 12.82 -28.36
N ILE A 123 -9.59 13.72 -28.40
CA ILE A 123 -9.48 14.76 -27.37
C ILE A 123 -10.44 15.87 -27.81
N ASN A 124 -11.73 15.74 -27.46
CA ASN A 124 -12.71 16.79 -27.68
C ASN A 124 -12.26 18.05 -26.94
N THR A 125 -11.92 19.08 -27.71
CA THR A 125 -12.04 20.48 -27.30
C THR A 125 -13.52 20.79 -27.11
N GLU A 126 -14.11 20.37 -25.99
CA GLU A 126 -15.42 20.83 -25.55
C GLU A 126 -15.24 21.96 -24.53
N THR A 127 -15.35 23.16 -25.09
CA THR A 127 -15.95 24.38 -24.54
C THR A 127 -16.49 24.34 -23.12
N LEU A 128 -16.09 25.37 -22.35
CA LEU A 128 -16.79 25.86 -21.17
C LEU A 128 -18.33 25.83 -21.37
N GLY A 129 -19.02 25.00 -20.59
CA GLY A 129 -20.46 25.10 -20.38
C GLY A 129 -21.23 23.80 -20.56
N ASP A 130 -21.13 22.87 -19.60
CA ASP A 130 -22.33 22.30 -19.00
C ASP A 130 -22.02 21.59 -17.67
N LYS A 131 -22.65 22.05 -16.58
CA LYS A 131 -22.60 21.41 -15.27
C LYS A 131 -23.63 20.28 -15.25
N ASN A 132 -23.39 19.16 -15.93
CA ASN A 132 -24.11 17.89 -15.66
C ASN A 132 -23.59 16.62 -16.36
N THR A 133 -22.40 16.59 -16.94
CA THR A 133 -21.81 15.32 -17.41
C THR A 133 -21.16 14.61 -16.22
N VAL A 134 -21.83 13.60 -15.65
CA VAL A 134 -21.22 12.72 -14.65
C VAL A 134 -20.01 12.07 -15.32
N SER A 135 -18.80 12.44 -14.88
CA SER A 135 -17.58 11.85 -15.41
C SER A 135 -17.64 10.34 -15.21
N LYS A 136 -17.49 9.57 -16.30
CA LYS A 136 -17.53 8.10 -16.24
C LYS A 136 -16.36 7.61 -15.37
N LEU A 137 -16.70 6.94 -14.26
CA LEU A 137 -15.72 6.27 -13.40
C LEU A 137 -14.96 5.21 -14.20
N LYS A 138 -13.66 5.09 -13.95
CA LYS A 138 -12.78 4.16 -14.67
C LYS A 138 -12.52 2.91 -13.85
N ASN A 139 -12.56 1.76 -14.53
CA ASN A 139 -11.95 0.53 -14.07
C ASN A 139 -10.43 0.70 -14.11
N VAL A 140 -9.70 0.20 -13.11
CA VAL A 140 -8.26 0.41 -12.96
C VAL A 140 -7.57 -0.90 -12.63
N TYR A 141 -6.59 -1.26 -13.44
CA TYR A 141 -5.54 -2.21 -13.08
C TYR A 141 -4.25 -1.44 -12.80
N PHE A 142 -3.60 -1.73 -11.68
CA PHE A 142 -2.30 -1.18 -11.34
C PHE A 142 -1.28 -2.30 -11.15
N ALA A 143 -0.33 -2.42 -12.07
CA ALA A 143 0.85 -3.28 -11.94
C ALA A 143 1.78 -2.72 -10.85
N LYS A 144 1.48 -3.08 -9.62
CA LYS A 144 2.16 -2.58 -8.42
C LYS A 144 3.61 -3.04 -8.39
N THR A 145 4.50 -2.12 -8.76
CA THR A 145 5.95 -2.35 -8.82
C THR A 145 6.63 -2.09 -7.48
N HIS A 146 7.54 -2.96 -7.06
CA HIS A 146 8.27 -2.84 -5.81
C HIS A 146 9.19 -1.62 -5.81
N LYS A 147 9.17 -0.88 -4.69
CA LYS A 147 10.02 0.29 -4.41
C LYS A 147 9.90 1.48 -5.38
N ALA A 148 8.85 1.50 -6.21
CA ALA A 148 8.49 2.57 -7.14
C ALA A 148 7.31 3.44 -6.65
N ALA A 149 7.31 3.82 -5.36
CA ALA A 149 6.24 4.58 -4.69
C ALA A 149 4.83 3.94 -4.75
N SER A 150 4.77 2.65 -5.06
CA SER A 150 3.53 1.97 -5.40
C SER A 150 2.58 1.74 -4.22
N THR A 151 3.03 1.80 -2.97
CA THR A 151 2.14 1.71 -1.79
C THR A 151 1.33 2.99 -1.63
N THR A 152 1.91 4.14 -1.94
CA THR A 152 1.19 5.42 -1.95
C THR A 152 0.13 5.44 -3.05
N ILE A 153 0.49 5.00 -4.26
CA ILE A 153 -0.44 4.89 -5.40
C ILE A 153 -1.58 3.92 -5.08
N GLN A 154 -1.28 2.76 -4.49
CA GLN A 154 -2.29 1.80 -4.07
C GLN A 154 -3.25 2.39 -3.03
N ASN A 155 -2.76 3.11 -2.02
CA ASN A 155 -3.61 3.77 -1.03
C ASN A 155 -4.57 4.78 -1.68
N LEU A 156 -4.08 5.57 -2.65
CA LEU A 156 -4.92 6.47 -3.44
C LEU A 156 -6.00 5.70 -4.22
N LEU A 157 -5.65 4.58 -4.84
CA LEU A 157 -6.61 3.73 -5.58
C LEU A 157 -7.62 3.03 -4.66
N PHE A 158 -7.22 2.62 -3.45
CA PHE A 158 -8.15 2.12 -2.42
C PHE A 158 -9.12 3.22 -1.99
N ARG A 159 -8.63 4.44 -1.75
CA ARG A 159 -9.48 5.59 -1.41
C ARG A 159 -10.42 5.97 -2.55
N TYR A 160 -9.96 5.90 -3.80
CA TYR A 160 -10.77 6.08 -4.99
C TYR A 160 -11.90 5.03 -5.02
N GLY A 161 -11.55 3.74 -4.92
CA GLY A 161 -12.57 2.68 -4.95
C GLY A 161 -13.55 2.77 -3.78
N GLU A 162 -13.08 3.11 -2.58
CA GLU A 162 -13.96 3.36 -1.45
C GLU A 162 -14.87 4.54 -1.68
N LYS A 163 -14.35 5.72 -2.07
CA LYS A 163 -15.12 6.95 -2.27
C LYS A 163 -16.25 6.77 -3.29
N TYR A 164 -16.03 5.98 -4.33
CA TYR A 164 -16.98 5.76 -5.42
C TYR A 164 -17.68 4.40 -5.38
N ASN A 165 -17.54 3.64 -4.28
CA ASN A 165 -18.17 2.34 -4.06
C ASN A 165 -17.90 1.32 -5.19
N LEU A 166 -16.64 1.24 -5.60
CA LEU A 166 -16.13 0.33 -6.62
C LEU A 166 -15.77 -1.03 -6.01
N THR A 167 -15.89 -2.10 -6.79
CA THR A 167 -15.47 -3.44 -6.39
C THR A 167 -13.96 -3.62 -6.56
N PHE A 168 -13.36 -4.46 -5.71
CA PHE A 168 -11.92 -4.73 -5.74
C PHE A 168 -11.62 -6.20 -6.08
N ALA A 169 -10.61 -6.41 -6.93
CA ALA A 169 -10.00 -7.72 -7.13
C ALA A 169 -9.10 -8.06 -5.94
N MET A 170 -9.70 -8.61 -4.88
CA MET A 170 -9.01 -8.90 -3.62
C MET A 170 -8.26 -10.24 -3.67
N PRO A 171 -6.99 -10.30 -3.26
CA PRO A 171 -6.27 -11.57 -3.18
C PRO A 171 -6.75 -12.43 -2.02
N TRP A 172 -6.65 -13.76 -2.11
CA TRP A 172 -6.86 -14.65 -0.96
C TRP A 172 -5.86 -14.36 0.18
N ASN A 173 -4.58 -14.23 -0.16
CA ASN A 173 -3.50 -13.83 0.74
C ASN A 173 -3.75 -12.45 1.35
N ILE A 174 -3.19 -12.16 2.52
CA ILE A 174 -3.27 -10.87 3.22
C ILE A 174 -3.25 -9.65 2.26
N HIS A 175 -2.25 -9.52 1.40
CA HIS A 175 -2.09 -8.34 0.51
C HIS A 175 -1.48 -8.63 -0.88
N ARG A 176 -1.18 -9.90 -1.21
CA ARG A 176 -0.50 -10.27 -2.47
C ARG A 176 -1.37 -11.18 -3.34
N ALA A 177 -1.54 -10.84 -4.61
CA ALA A 177 -2.24 -11.66 -5.58
C ALA A 177 -1.26 -12.61 -6.28
N GLY A 178 -0.89 -13.72 -5.61
CA GLY A 178 -0.09 -14.79 -6.22
C GLY A 178 1.41 -14.51 -6.40
N TYR A 179 1.89 -13.33 -6.00
CA TYR A 179 3.32 -12.98 -6.10
C TYR A 179 4.22 -13.96 -5.31
N PRO A 180 5.36 -14.43 -5.85
CA PRO A 180 6.06 -13.94 -7.05
C PRO A 180 5.67 -14.60 -8.38
N ASN A 181 4.66 -15.47 -8.39
CA ASN A 181 4.22 -16.13 -9.62
C ASN A 181 3.43 -15.16 -10.51
N HIS A 182 3.43 -15.43 -11.81
CA HIS A 182 2.58 -14.74 -12.77
C HIS A 182 1.12 -14.79 -12.36
N PHE A 183 0.41 -13.70 -12.60
CA PHE A 183 -1.02 -13.60 -12.34
C PHE A 183 -1.81 -14.75 -12.99
N THR A 184 -2.65 -15.36 -12.17
CA THR A 184 -3.71 -16.29 -12.57
C THR A 184 -5.01 -15.85 -11.88
N PRO A 185 -6.19 -16.00 -12.50
CA PRO A 185 -7.45 -15.54 -11.88
C PRO A 185 -7.79 -16.18 -10.52
N ASP A 186 -7.34 -17.40 -10.26
CA ASP A 186 -7.65 -18.17 -9.04
C ASP A 186 -7.02 -17.59 -7.76
N VAL A 187 -6.04 -16.69 -7.87
CA VAL A 187 -5.46 -16.00 -6.71
C VAL A 187 -6.35 -14.88 -6.17
N ILE A 188 -7.43 -14.55 -6.88
CA ILE A 188 -8.39 -13.50 -6.53
C ILE A 188 -9.66 -14.14 -5.94
N MET A 189 -10.17 -13.52 -4.88
CA MET A 189 -11.43 -13.86 -4.23
C MET A 189 -12.61 -13.57 -5.18
N PRO A 190 -13.64 -14.42 -5.21
CA PRO A 190 -14.84 -14.15 -5.99
C PRO A 190 -15.52 -12.85 -5.55
N LEU A 191 -16.24 -12.22 -6.48
CA LEU A 191 -17.10 -11.08 -6.16
C LEU A 191 -18.20 -11.47 -5.19
N ALA A 192 -18.57 -10.54 -4.31
CA ALA A 192 -19.76 -10.68 -3.49
C ALA A 192 -21.01 -10.79 -4.39
N LYS A 193 -22.02 -11.52 -3.91
CA LYS A 193 -23.28 -11.73 -4.64
C LYS A 193 -23.91 -10.39 -5.05
N GLY A 194 -24.29 -10.28 -6.33
CA GLY A 194 -24.92 -9.07 -6.89
C GLY A 194 -23.95 -8.08 -7.54
N TYR A 195 -22.65 -8.39 -7.54
CA TYR A 195 -21.65 -7.73 -8.38
C TYR A 195 -21.18 -8.68 -9.49
N ASN A 196 -20.91 -8.13 -10.68
CA ASN A 196 -20.57 -8.92 -11.87
C ASN A 196 -19.15 -8.64 -12.40
N GLU A 197 -18.52 -7.55 -11.96
CA GLU A 197 -17.22 -7.11 -12.46
C GLU A 197 -16.33 -6.57 -11.34
N TYR A 198 -15.01 -6.70 -11.52
CA TYR A 198 -14.00 -6.04 -10.67
C TYR A 198 -13.65 -4.68 -11.25
N ASN A 199 -13.73 -3.62 -10.44
CA ASN A 199 -13.40 -2.28 -10.89
C ASN A 199 -11.95 -1.89 -10.60
N VAL A 200 -11.38 -2.32 -9.47
CA VAL A 200 -10.03 -1.93 -9.05
C VAL A 200 -9.18 -3.15 -8.72
N PHE A 201 -8.05 -3.31 -9.40
CA PHE A 201 -7.04 -4.33 -9.09
C PHE A 201 -5.66 -3.68 -8.93
N CYS A 202 -5.18 -3.55 -7.70
CA CYS A 202 -3.94 -2.83 -7.39
C CYS A 202 -3.06 -3.51 -6.32
N HIS A 203 -3.15 -4.83 -6.18
CA HIS A 203 -2.31 -5.62 -5.26
C HIS A 203 -1.01 -6.11 -5.92
N HIS A 204 -0.03 -6.48 -5.10
CA HIS A 204 1.20 -7.09 -5.60
C HIS A 204 0.89 -8.41 -6.31
N THR A 205 1.01 -8.40 -7.64
CA THR A 205 0.96 -9.56 -8.54
C THR A 205 2.08 -9.38 -9.55
N ARG A 206 2.64 -10.48 -10.05
CA ARG A 206 3.50 -10.41 -11.22
C ARG A 206 2.63 -10.31 -12.47
N PHE A 207 2.83 -9.29 -13.29
CA PHE A 207 2.00 -9.03 -14.45
C PHE A 207 1.98 -10.24 -15.39
N HIS A 208 0.79 -10.56 -15.89
CA HIS A 208 0.61 -11.57 -16.93
C HIS A 208 -0.55 -11.13 -17.83
N PRO A 209 -0.49 -11.34 -19.14
CA PRO A 209 -1.51 -10.86 -20.09
C PRO A 209 -2.93 -11.38 -19.84
N ARG A 210 -3.07 -12.46 -19.05
CA ARG A 210 -4.36 -12.95 -18.53
C ARG A 210 -5.16 -11.90 -17.77
N VAL A 211 -4.50 -10.86 -17.24
CA VAL A 211 -5.22 -9.76 -16.60
C VAL A 211 -6.12 -8.98 -17.57
N LEU A 212 -5.76 -8.96 -18.86
CA LEU A 212 -6.53 -8.30 -19.93
C LEU A 212 -7.87 -9.00 -20.18
N ASP A 213 -7.91 -10.32 -19.98
CA ASP A 213 -9.12 -11.13 -20.10
C ASP A 213 -9.92 -11.16 -18.78
N PHE A 214 -9.28 -10.80 -17.65
CA PHE A 214 -9.86 -10.85 -16.31
C PHE A 214 -10.56 -9.53 -15.92
N MET A 215 -9.95 -8.40 -16.25
CA MET A 215 -10.50 -7.08 -15.98
C MET A 215 -11.47 -6.64 -17.09
N PRO A 216 -12.45 -5.75 -16.81
CA PRO A 216 -13.33 -5.21 -17.85
C PRO A 216 -12.58 -4.57 -19.02
N HIS A 217 -13.15 -4.61 -20.23
CA HIS A 217 -12.47 -4.16 -21.45
C HIS A 217 -12.09 -2.67 -21.45
N ASP A 218 -12.82 -1.81 -20.73
CA ASP A 218 -12.53 -0.37 -20.61
C ASP A 218 -11.62 -0.04 -19.41
N THR A 219 -10.92 -1.04 -18.88
CA THR A 219 -9.92 -0.86 -17.81
C THR A 219 -8.76 0.01 -18.27
N LEU A 220 -8.40 0.95 -17.41
CA LEU A 220 -7.18 1.72 -17.46
C LEU A 220 -6.04 0.90 -16.84
N TYR A 221 -5.04 0.56 -17.65
CA TYR A 221 -3.87 -0.20 -17.22
C TYR A 221 -2.74 0.75 -16.85
N ILE A 222 -2.39 0.78 -15.56
CA ILE A 222 -1.36 1.63 -15.00
C ILE A 222 -0.19 0.78 -14.52
N GLY A 223 1.04 1.22 -14.78
CA GLY A 223 2.25 0.69 -14.16
C GLY A 223 3.02 1.78 -13.44
N ALA A 224 4.10 1.43 -12.73
CA ALA A 224 4.99 2.41 -12.10
C ALA A 224 6.45 2.02 -12.30
N VAL A 225 7.29 2.99 -12.62
CA VAL A 225 8.74 2.84 -12.71
C VAL A 225 9.46 3.89 -11.87
N ARG A 226 10.71 3.61 -11.54
CA ARG A 226 11.63 4.48 -10.81
C ARG A 226 13.05 4.28 -11.33
N SER A 227 13.87 5.33 -11.25
CA SER A 227 15.29 5.26 -11.55
C SER A 227 15.93 4.12 -10.77
N VAL A 228 16.75 3.35 -11.47
CA VAL A 228 17.26 2.06 -10.98
C VAL A 228 18.10 2.25 -9.73
N GLU A 229 18.86 3.32 -9.64
CA GLU A 229 19.67 3.67 -8.47
C GLU A 229 18.78 3.87 -7.24
N LYS A 230 17.72 4.69 -7.35
CA LYS A 230 16.82 4.99 -6.22
C LYS A 230 15.99 3.77 -5.84
N GLN A 231 15.56 2.98 -6.82
CA GLN A 231 14.80 1.74 -6.63
C GLN A 231 15.67 0.71 -5.89
N PHE A 232 16.88 0.45 -6.40
CA PHE A 232 17.81 -0.50 -5.81
C PHE A 232 18.23 -0.09 -4.41
N LEU A 233 18.56 1.18 -4.17
CA LEU A 233 18.89 1.68 -2.83
C LEU A 233 17.74 1.48 -1.85
N SER A 234 16.51 1.72 -2.29
CA SER A 234 15.32 1.49 -1.46
C SER A 234 15.14 0.00 -1.15
N GLY A 235 15.39 -0.89 -2.11
CA GLY A 235 15.39 -2.35 -1.92
C GLY A 235 16.50 -2.79 -0.97
N TYR A 236 17.73 -2.35 -1.21
CA TYR A 236 18.92 -2.61 -0.41
C TYR A 236 18.73 -2.27 1.06
N MET A 237 18.20 -1.08 1.36
CA MET A 237 17.95 -0.65 2.74
C MET A 237 16.79 -1.39 3.38
N TYR A 238 15.73 -1.68 2.63
CA TYR A 238 14.55 -2.37 3.16
C TYR A 238 14.80 -3.85 3.45
N HIS A 239 15.44 -4.55 2.51
CA HIS A 239 15.72 -5.98 2.60
C HIS A 239 17.07 -6.29 3.24
N LYS A 240 17.86 -5.25 3.52
CA LYS A 240 19.19 -5.33 4.12
C LYS A 240 20.13 -6.29 3.38
N PHE A 241 20.32 -6.07 2.08
CA PHE A 241 21.10 -6.98 1.24
C PHE A 241 22.53 -7.22 1.76
N TYR A 242 23.12 -6.28 2.49
CA TYR A 242 24.43 -6.45 3.13
C TYR A 242 24.46 -7.63 4.13
N GLU A 243 23.37 -7.93 4.84
CA GLU A 243 23.31 -9.07 5.77
C GLU A 243 23.48 -10.41 5.03
N CYS A 244 23.12 -10.49 3.75
CA CYS A 244 23.35 -11.69 2.93
C CYS A 244 24.82 -12.03 2.72
N TYR A 245 25.71 -11.04 2.86
CA TYR A 245 27.15 -11.20 2.69
C TYR A 245 27.88 -11.31 4.03
N GLY A 246 27.14 -11.55 5.12
CA GLY A 246 27.69 -11.57 6.48
C GLY A 246 28.18 -10.19 6.95
N MET A 247 27.86 -9.13 6.22
CA MET A 247 28.26 -7.77 6.56
C MET A 247 27.32 -7.20 7.63
N LYS A 248 27.89 -6.47 8.59
CA LYS A 248 27.13 -5.76 9.63
C LYS A 248 26.99 -4.26 9.33
N ASN A 249 27.79 -3.75 8.41
CA ASN A 249 27.76 -2.37 7.94
C ASN A 249 26.98 -2.27 6.63
N GLU A 250 26.33 -1.13 6.43
CA GLU A 250 25.53 -0.82 5.24
C GLU A 250 26.40 -0.40 4.04
N ASN A 251 27.62 -0.94 3.90
CA ASN A 251 28.57 -0.56 2.85
C ASN A 251 28.14 -1.11 1.48
N ILE A 252 27.46 -0.26 0.71
CA ILE A 252 26.93 -0.64 -0.60
C ILE A 252 28.02 -0.90 -1.65
N THR A 253 29.10 -0.12 -1.68
CA THR A 253 30.17 -0.30 -2.67
C THR A 253 30.78 -1.69 -2.56
N GLN A 254 31.05 -2.15 -1.34
CA GLN A 254 31.56 -3.51 -1.11
C GLN A 254 30.56 -4.58 -1.56
N VAL A 255 29.25 -4.39 -1.30
CA VAL A 255 28.20 -5.31 -1.77
C VAL A 255 28.16 -5.37 -3.31
N LEU A 256 28.25 -4.22 -3.98
CA LEU A 256 28.24 -4.15 -5.45
C LEU A 256 29.50 -4.77 -6.06
N GLU A 257 30.67 -4.59 -5.46
CA GLU A 257 31.92 -5.24 -5.89
C GLU A 257 31.82 -6.77 -5.76
N ILE A 258 31.24 -7.26 -4.66
CA ILE A 258 30.96 -8.68 -4.47
C ILE A 258 30.00 -9.19 -5.56
N MET A 259 28.91 -8.44 -5.84
CA MET A 259 27.94 -8.77 -6.89
C MET A 259 28.58 -8.93 -8.27
N GLN A 260 29.54 -8.06 -8.63
CA GLN A 260 30.25 -8.16 -9.90
C GLN A 260 31.03 -9.46 -10.07
N GLY A 261 31.53 -10.03 -8.98
CA GLY A 261 32.28 -11.29 -8.98
C GLY A 261 31.40 -12.52 -9.27
N TYR A 262 30.08 -12.42 -9.09
CA TYR A 262 29.16 -13.52 -9.33
C TYR A 262 28.57 -13.46 -10.73
N LYS A 263 28.80 -14.52 -11.53
CA LYS A 263 28.20 -14.64 -12.87
C LYS A 263 26.67 -14.74 -12.84
N HIS A 264 26.05 -15.17 -11.72
CA HIS A 264 24.61 -15.45 -11.61
C HIS A 264 24.00 -15.08 -10.23
N GLY A 265 23.89 -13.79 -9.93
CA GLY A 265 23.08 -13.32 -8.79
C GLY A 265 23.87 -13.00 -7.52
N LEU A 266 23.19 -12.41 -6.53
CA LEU A 266 23.66 -12.43 -5.15
C LEU A 266 23.87 -13.89 -4.73
N GLN A 267 24.85 -14.19 -3.87
CA GLN A 267 24.94 -15.49 -3.18
C GLN A 267 23.65 -15.81 -2.36
N CYS A 268 22.81 -14.78 -2.16
CA CYS A 268 21.54 -14.81 -1.45
C CYS A 268 20.37 -15.18 -2.38
N SER A 269 20.01 -16.47 -2.43
CA SER A 269 18.79 -16.93 -3.13
C SER A 269 17.53 -16.20 -2.67
N LYS A 270 17.49 -15.79 -1.39
CA LYS A 270 16.35 -15.10 -0.75
C LYS A 270 15.92 -13.81 -1.44
N TRP A 271 16.87 -13.03 -2.00
CA TRP A 271 16.59 -11.72 -2.58
C TRP A 271 17.04 -11.62 -4.04
N LYS A 272 17.15 -12.77 -4.73
CA LYS A 272 17.56 -12.81 -6.13
C LYS A 272 16.70 -11.88 -6.99
N VAL A 273 15.37 -12.01 -6.88
CA VAL A 273 14.39 -11.15 -7.59
C VAL A 273 14.58 -9.67 -7.23
N SER A 274 14.59 -9.33 -5.94
CA SER A 274 14.64 -7.94 -5.49
C SER A 274 15.96 -7.22 -5.77
N SER A 275 16.99 -7.96 -6.19
CA SER A 275 18.32 -7.40 -6.46
C SER A 275 18.67 -7.34 -7.94
N GLN A 276 17.86 -7.94 -8.82
CA GLN A 276 18.14 -8.01 -10.25
C GLN A 276 16.88 -7.68 -11.05
N SER A 277 16.83 -6.45 -11.56
CA SER A 277 15.76 -5.93 -12.41
C SER A 277 14.35 -6.24 -11.88
N GLU A 278 14.12 -5.90 -10.62
CA GLU A 278 12.86 -6.19 -9.91
C GLU A 278 11.65 -5.53 -10.58
N GLN A 279 11.83 -4.36 -11.21
CA GLN A 279 10.72 -3.68 -11.89
C GLN A 279 10.28 -4.47 -13.12
N MET A 280 11.22 -4.86 -13.97
CA MET A 280 10.95 -5.70 -15.13
C MET A 280 10.40 -7.08 -14.71
N PHE A 281 10.85 -7.62 -13.57
CA PHE A 281 10.31 -8.84 -13.00
C PHE A 281 8.82 -8.69 -12.64
N ASP A 282 8.47 -7.59 -11.96
CA ASP A 282 7.08 -7.26 -11.61
C ASP A 282 6.21 -7.10 -12.86
N PHE A 283 6.76 -6.52 -13.94
CA PHE A 283 6.13 -6.47 -15.26
C PHE A 283 6.10 -7.81 -16.00
N GLY A 284 6.62 -8.89 -15.42
CA GLY A 284 6.38 -10.25 -15.87
C GLY A 284 7.50 -10.90 -16.70
N LEU A 285 8.59 -10.21 -17.04
CA LEU A 285 9.70 -10.86 -17.76
C LEU A 285 10.45 -11.82 -16.84
N GLN A 286 10.90 -12.97 -17.35
CA GLN A 286 11.69 -13.94 -16.58
C GLN A 286 13.12 -13.44 -16.35
N ILE A 287 13.72 -13.82 -15.22
CA ILE A 287 15.09 -13.40 -14.87
C ILE A 287 16.10 -13.89 -15.90
N GLU A 288 15.86 -15.08 -16.45
CA GLU A 288 16.70 -15.73 -17.45
C GLU A 288 16.75 -14.92 -18.75
N ASP A 289 15.68 -14.19 -19.07
CA ASP A 289 15.56 -13.36 -20.27
C ASP A 289 16.10 -11.93 -20.08
N MET A 290 16.33 -11.48 -18.84
CA MET A 290 16.80 -10.11 -18.51
C MET A 290 18.25 -9.82 -18.90
N SER A 291 18.92 -10.76 -19.56
CA SER A 291 20.24 -10.56 -20.17
C SER A 291 20.18 -10.48 -21.70
N ASN A 292 19.05 -10.84 -22.32
CA ASN A 292 18.85 -10.81 -23.76
C ASN A 292 18.30 -9.44 -24.18
N ILE A 293 19.16 -8.60 -24.76
CA ILE A 293 18.82 -7.22 -25.15
C ILE A 293 17.68 -7.14 -26.16
N THR A 294 17.61 -8.07 -27.13
CA THR A 294 16.51 -8.08 -28.11
C THR A 294 15.19 -8.39 -27.43
N MET A 295 15.17 -9.41 -26.58
CA MET A 295 13.99 -9.79 -25.79
C MET A 295 13.50 -8.66 -24.89
N ILE A 296 14.42 -7.95 -24.22
CA ILE A 296 14.09 -6.79 -23.38
C ILE A 296 13.39 -5.71 -24.21
N LYS A 297 13.93 -5.37 -25.40
CA LYS A 297 13.33 -4.35 -26.27
C LYS A 297 11.93 -4.74 -26.73
N ASP A 298 11.78 -5.96 -27.22
CA ASP A 298 10.49 -6.47 -27.70
C ASP A 298 9.45 -6.48 -26.58
N TYR A 299 9.86 -6.88 -25.37
CA TYR A 299 8.97 -6.87 -24.21
C TYR A 299 8.60 -5.45 -23.76
N ILE A 300 9.53 -4.49 -23.81
CA ILE A 300 9.22 -3.08 -23.52
C ILE A 300 8.19 -2.52 -24.51
N HIS A 301 8.33 -2.79 -25.81
CA HIS A 301 7.32 -2.39 -26.80
C HIS A 301 5.97 -3.04 -26.54
N TYR A 302 5.96 -4.32 -26.15
CA TYR A 302 4.75 -4.99 -25.74
C TYR A 302 4.10 -4.31 -24.52
N LEU A 303 4.85 -3.99 -23.47
CA LEU A 303 4.35 -3.26 -22.31
C LEU A 303 3.78 -1.89 -22.70
N ASP A 304 4.46 -1.15 -23.59
CA ASP A 304 4.00 0.16 -24.09
C ASP A 304 2.66 0.06 -24.85
N SER A 305 2.40 -1.07 -25.52
CA SER A 305 1.11 -1.33 -26.19
C SER A 305 -0.03 -1.72 -25.24
N VAL A 306 0.30 -2.14 -24.00
CA VAL A 306 -0.66 -2.63 -23.01
C VAL A 306 -1.01 -1.57 -21.98
N PHE A 307 -0.01 -0.86 -21.47
CA PHE A 307 -0.18 0.08 -20.36
C PHE A 307 -0.58 1.47 -20.87
N ASP A 308 -1.76 1.90 -20.48
CA ASP A 308 -2.31 3.22 -20.82
C ASP A 308 -1.53 4.37 -20.16
N PHE A 309 -0.90 4.13 -19.01
CA PHE A 309 -0.07 5.11 -18.31
C PHE A 309 0.99 4.44 -17.43
N ILE A 310 2.24 4.86 -17.55
CA ILE A 310 3.30 4.47 -16.62
C ILE A 310 3.65 5.66 -15.73
N PHE A 311 3.41 5.51 -14.44
CA PHE A 311 3.77 6.48 -13.41
C PHE A 311 5.30 6.50 -13.23
N VAL A 312 5.93 7.67 -13.26
CA VAL A 312 7.38 7.80 -13.05
C VAL A 312 7.63 8.38 -11.66
N ALA A 313 8.07 7.53 -10.73
CA ALA A 313 8.23 7.89 -9.32
C ALA A 313 9.26 8.99 -9.06
N ASP A 314 10.17 9.24 -10.00
CA ASP A 314 11.13 10.34 -9.96
C ASP A 314 10.46 11.72 -10.15
N TYR A 315 9.31 11.76 -10.85
CA TYR A 315 8.47 12.94 -11.09
C TYR A 315 7.10 12.71 -10.43
N PHE A 316 7.13 12.47 -9.11
CA PHE A 316 5.99 11.94 -8.37
C PHE A 316 4.76 12.86 -8.41
N TYR A 317 4.94 14.17 -8.19
CA TYR A 317 3.82 15.12 -8.18
C TYR A 317 3.25 15.33 -9.58
N GLU A 318 4.13 15.43 -10.58
CA GLU A 318 3.76 15.53 -11.99
C GLU A 318 2.94 14.30 -12.41
N SER A 319 3.43 13.11 -12.08
CA SER A 319 2.73 11.85 -12.35
C SER A 319 1.37 11.76 -11.64
N LEU A 320 1.25 12.28 -10.41
CA LEU A 320 -0.03 12.36 -9.70
C LEU A 320 -1.02 13.32 -10.38
N VAL A 321 -0.56 14.48 -10.85
CA VAL A 321 -1.42 15.44 -11.57
C VAL A 321 -1.94 14.83 -12.86
N LEU A 322 -1.08 14.14 -13.62
CA LEU A 322 -1.50 13.44 -14.84
C LEU A 322 -2.48 12.30 -14.52
N LEU A 323 -2.18 11.51 -13.48
CA LEU A 323 -3.08 10.44 -13.04
C LEU A 323 -4.45 10.97 -12.60
N ALA A 324 -4.48 12.11 -11.92
CA ALA A 324 -5.73 12.77 -11.51
C ALA A 324 -6.60 13.10 -12.71
N ASP A 325 -6.04 13.69 -13.76
CA ASP A 325 -6.80 14.02 -14.97
C ASP A 325 -7.20 12.78 -15.75
N ILE A 326 -6.33 11.77 -15.82
CA ILE A 326 -6.68 10.48 -16.45
C ILE A 326 -7.86 9.82 -15.74
N LEU A 327 -7.93 9.87 -14.40
CA LEU A 327 -9.02 9.32 -13.60
C LEU A 327 -10.22 10.27 -13.45
N ASN A 328 -10.13 11.50 -13.97
CA ASN A 328 -11.09 12.59 -13.76
C ASN A 328 -11.36 12.91 -12.28
N LEU A 329 -10.30 12.91 -11.47
CA LEU A 329 -10.37 13.16 -10.04
C LEU A 329 -9.89 14.57 -9.69
N PRO A 330 -10.49 15.22 -8.66
CA PRO A 330 -9.97 16.47 -8.16
C PRO A 330 -8.60 16.26 -7.51
N LEU A 331 -7.70 17.25 -7.61
CA LEU A 331 -6.37 17.19 -7.00
C LEU A 331 -6.41 16.96 -5.48
N SER A 332 -7.49 17.40 -4.82
CA SER A 332 -7.71 17.16 -3.38
C SER A 332 -7.81 15.67 -3.01
N ASP A 333 -8.15 14.80 -3.96
CA ASP A 333 -8.17 13.35 -3.73
C ASP A 333 -6.77 12.73 -3.83
N MET A 334 -5.81 13.43 -4.45
CA MET A 334 -4.43 12.97 -4.68
C MET A 334 -3.46 13.26 -3.54
N VAL A 335 -3.92 13.92 -2.48
CA VAL A 335 -3.12 14.11 -1.25
C VAL A 335 -2.82 12.76 -0.60
N PHE A 336 -1.65 12.62 0.01
CA PHE A 336 -1.16 11.35 0.51
C PHE A 336 -0.39 11.48 1.83
N TYR A 337 -0.22 10.39 2.56
CA TYR A 337 0.76 10.32 3.64
C TYR A 337 1.98 9.52 3.17
N GLN A 338 3.17 10.04 3.44
CA GLN A 338 4.39 9.32 3.09
C GLN A 338 4.73 8.27 4.15
N LEU A 339 4.10 7.10 4.04
CA LEU A 339 4.24 6.00 5.00
C LEU A 339 5.65 5.37 5.03
N MET A 340 6.37 5.46 3.93
CA MET A 340 7.66 4.80 3.72
C MET A 340 8.71 5.84 3.32
N GLN A 341 9.50 6.29 4.30
CA GLN A 341 10.70 7.09 4.05
C GLN A 341 11.94 6.32 4.49
N VAL A 342 12.87 6.12 3.56
CA VAL A 342 14.21 5.64 3.91
C VAL A 342 14.98 6.86 4.43
N LYS A 343 15.33 6.87 5.72
CA LYS A 343 15.98 8.02 6.38
C LYS A 343 17.40 8.29 5.91
N ARG A 344 18.04 7.34 5.23
CA ARG A 344 19.42 7.42 4.78
C ARG A 344 19.58 6.70 3.44
N HIS A 345 20.07 7.42 2.45
CA HIS A 345 20.52 6.84 1.19
C HIS A 345 22.05 6.84 1.19
N PRO A 346 22.70 5.67 1.10
CA PRO A 346 24.12 5.60 0.77
C PRO A 346 24.40 6.37 -0.52
N GLU A 347 25.47 7.16 -0.54
CA GLU A 347 25.95 7.79 -1.77
C GLU A 347 26.57 6.72 -2.67
N LEU A 348 26.25 6.77 -3.96
CA LEU A 348 26.79 5.88 -4.97
C LEU A 348 27.91 6.59 -5.72
N SER A 349 29.07 5.95 -5.84
CA SER A 349 30.14 6.43 -6.72
C SER A 349 29.81 6.19 -8.19
N THR A 350 30.52 6.85 -9.10
CA THR A 350 30.42 6.58 -10.54
C THR A 350 30.67 5.11 -10.87
N LYS A 351 31.60 4.46 -10.14
CA LYS A 351 31.87 3.03 -10.28
C LYS A 351 30.62 2.23 -9.92
N ASP A 352 30.01 2.51 -8.77
CA ASP A 352 28.80 1.83 -8.28
C ASP A 352 27.64 1.91 -9.27
N ILE A 353 27.43 3.08 -9.87
CA ILE A 353 26.39 3.29 -10.88
C ILE A 353 26.64 2.42 -12.11
N LEU A 354 27.89 2.30 -12.57
CA LEU A 354 28.23 1.41 -13.69
C LEU A 354 27.99 -0.07 -13.36
N ILE A 355 28.23 -0.48 -12.11
CA ILE A 355 27.90 -1.83 -11.63
C ILE A 355 26.39 -2.06 -11.75
N LEU A 356 25.61 -1.16 -11.16
CA LEU A 356 24.14 -1.24 -11.15
C LEU A 356 23.57 -1.25 -12.56
N LYS A 357 24.11 -0.43 -13.46
CA LYS A 357 23.70 -0.39 -14.87
C LYS A 357 23.88 -1.70 -15.59
N LYS A 358 25.04 -2.34 -15.41
CA LYS A 358 25.29 -3.64 -16.01
C LYS A 358 24.42 -4.73 -15.40
N TRP A 359 24.22 -4.68 -14.09
CA TRP A 359 23.48 -5.70 -13.35
C TRP A 359 21.97 -5.66 -13.61
N ASN A 360 21.41 -4.46 -13.71
CA ASN A 360 19.97 -4.22 -13.84
C ASN A 360 19.59 -3.70 -15.24
N ILE A 361 20.26 -4.18 -16.29
CA ILE A 361 20.15 -3.61 -17.64
C ILE A 361 18.70 -3.56 -18.14
N ALA A 362 17.88 -4.56 -17.81
CA ALA A 362 16.46 -4.59 -18.21
C ALA A 362 15.66 -3.44 -17.58
N ASP A 363 15.91 -3.13 -16.30
CA ASP A 363 15.26 -2.01 -15.60
C ASP A 363 15.77 -0.66 -16.10
N TYR A 364 17.04 -0.54 -16.47
CA TYR A 364 17.56 0.70 -17.07
C TYR A 364 16.90 0.98 -18.42
N MET A 365 16.75 -0.04 -19.27
CA MET A 365 16.08 0.10 -20.56
C MET A 365 14.58 0.39 -20.38
N LEU A 366 13.93 -0.28 -19.42
CA LEU A 366 12.53 -0.04 -19.06
C LEU A 366 12.30 1.41 -18.60
N TYR A 367 13.12 1.88 -17.67
CA TYR A 367 13.01 3.24 -17.14
C TYR A 367 13.27 4.29 -18.23
N ASP A 368 14.31 4.10 -19.06
CA ASP A 368 14.63 5.04 -20.14
C ASP A 368 13.45 5.22 -21.12
N HIS A 369 12.87 4.11 -21.59
CA HIS A 369 11.71 4.12 -22.49
C HIS A 369 10.50 4.84 -21.87
N PHE A 370 10.13 4.48 -20.65
CA PHE A 370 8.94 5.04 -20.02
C PHE A 370 9.14 6.46 -19.48
N ASN A 371 10.38 6.86 -19.16
CA ASN A 371 10.71 8.25 -18.88
C ASN A 371 10.52 9.12 -20.14
N GLN A 372 11.01 8.67 -21.31
CA GLN A 372 10.77 9.39 -22.57
C GLN A 372 9.27 9.47 -22.91
N SER A 373 8.54 8.37 -22.70
CA SER A 373 7.08 8.32 -22.89
C SER A 373 6.33 9.26 -21.95
N PHE A 374 6.79 9.39 -20.70
CA PHE A 374 6.26 10.33 -19.73
C PHE A 374 6.45 11.78 -20.19
N TRP A 375 7.66 12.16 -20.62
CA TRP A 375 7.94 13.53 -21.07
C TRP A 375 7.18 13.92 -22.34
N ARG A 376 6.97 12.99 -23.27
CA ARG A 376 6.04 13.20 -24.41
C ARG A 376 4.62 13.52 -23.95
N ARG A 377 4.13 12.87 -22.90
CA ARG A 377 2.81 13.16 -22.32
C ARG A 377 2.77 14.51 -21.59
N VAL A 378 3.85 14.87 -20.90
CA VAL A 378 3.98 16.19 -20.26
C VAL A 378 3.90 17.31 -21.30
N GLU A 379 4.59 17.15 -22.43
CA GLU A 379 4.54 18.09 -23.55
C GLU A 379 3.11 18.25 -24.10
N LEU A 380 2.43 17.13 -24.41
CA LEU A 380 1.04 17.13 -24.89
C LEU A 380 0.05 17.71 -23.88
N TYR A 381 0.28 17.47 -22.60
CA TYR A 381 -0.56 17.99 -21.52
C TYR A 381 -0.36 19.51 -21.30
N GLY A 382 0.84 20.01 -21.63
CA GLY A 382 1.26 21.40 -21.46
C GLY A 382 2.00 21.61 -20.13
N GLU A 383 3.30 21.89 -20.22
CA GLU A 383 4.19 22.07 -19.06
C GLU A 383 3.72 23.17 -18.10
N ASN A 384 3.28 24.31 -18.61
CA ASN A 384 2.78 25.41 -17.77
C ASN A 384 1.53 24.99 -16.97
N LYS A 385 0.60 24.29 -17.62
CA LYS A 385 -0.60 23.75 -16.98
C LYS A 385 -0.24 22.71 -15.92
N LEU A 386 0.72 21.84 -16.22
CA LEU A 386 1.22 20.83 -15.28
C LEU A 386 1.83 21.49 -14.05
N ASN A 387 2.76 22.43 -14.23
CA ASN A 387 3.46 23.11 -13.15
C ASN A 387 2.51 23.85 -12.21
N GLN A 388 1.50 24.54 -12.76
CA GLN A 388 0.46 25.21 -11.96
C GLN A 388 -0.33 24.21 -11.09
N LYS A 389 -0.71 23.06 -11.65
CA LYS A 389 -1.45 22.03 -10.90
C LYS A 389 -0.58 21.26 -9.92
N VAL A 390 0.72 21.10 -10.21
CA VAL A 390 1.70 20.54 -9.26
C VAL A 390 1.81 21.45 -8.05
N GLU A 391 1.92 22.76 -8.26
CA GLU A 391 1.97 23.73 -7.16
C GLU A 391 0.67 23.72 -6.34
N ALA A 392 -0.48 23.69 -7.00
CA ALA A 392 -1.77 23.55 -6.33
C ALA A 392 -1.86 22.23 -5.52
N LEU A 393 -1.36 21.11 -6.06
CA LEU A 393 -1.34 19.84 -5.35
C LEU A 393 -0.41 19.88 -4.12
N LYS A 394 0.74 20.53 -4.20
CA LYS A 394 1.64 20.73 -3.05
C LYS A 394 0.97 21.55 -1.95
N GLN A 395 0.27 22.64 -2.30
CA GLN A 395 -0.47 23.44 -1.33
C GLN A 395 -1.61 22.66 -0.66
N LEU A 396 -2.33 21.85 -1.44
CA LEU A 396 -3.35 20.93 -0.91
C LEU A 396 -2.75 19.87 0.01
N GLN A 397 -1.59 19.33 -0.36
CA GLN A 397 -0.84 18.35 0.43
C GLN A 397 -0.44 18.93 1.79
N ASP A 398 0.15 20.12 1.81
CA ASP A 398 0.57 20.80 3.05
C ASP A 398 -0.64 21.12 3.94
N SER A 399 -1.72 21.61 3.34
CA SER A 399 -2.97 21.91 4.04
C SER A 399 -3.60 20.65 4.63
N ALA A 400 -3.59 19.54 3.90
CA ALA A 400 -4.11 18.25 4.34
C ALA A 400 -3.29 17.71 5.52
N LEU A 401 -1.95 17.72 5.44
CA LEU A 401 -1.09 17.27 6.53
C LEU A 401 -1.23 18.14 7.78
N LEU A 402 -1.30 19.47 7.62
CA LEU A 402 -1.54 20.37 8.75
C LEU A 402 -2.90 20.11 9.40
N ASN A 403 -3.93 19.83 8.61
CA ASN A 403 -5.24 19.45 9.14
C ASN A 403 -5.17 18.13 9.89
N CYS A 404 -4.41 17.13 9.40
CA CYS A 404 -4.21 15.87 10.11
C CYS A 404 -3.49 16.05 11.46
N LEU A 405 -2.55 16.98 11.55
CA LEU A 405 -1.92 17.33 12.83
C LEU A 405 -2.91 17.94 13.83
N LYS A 406 -3.84 18.78 13.36
CA LYS A 406 -4.85 19.44 14.19
C LYS A 406 -6.01 18.50 14.55
N ASN A 407 -6.42 17.66 13.60
CA ASN A 407 -7.61 16.82 13.64
C ASN A 407 -7.26 15.38 13.21
N PRO A 408 -6.47 14.63 14.01
CA PRO A 408 -6.02 13.28 13.63
C PRO A 408 -7.16 12.26 13.49
N GLU A 409 -8.33 12.51 14.09
CA GLU A 409 -9.54 11.68 13.93
C GLU A 409 -10.30 11.97 12.62
N ASN A 410 -9.79 12.86 11.76
CA ASN A 410 -10.39 13.08 10.45
C ASN A 410 -10.20 11.82 9.60
N ILE A 411 -11.29 11.32 9.01
CA ILE A 411 -11.27 10.08 8.24
C ILE A 411 -10.25 10.09 7.09
N LEU A 412 -10.05 11.23 6.43
CA LEU A 412 -9.06 11.32 5.37
C LEU A 412 -7.65 11.03 5.91
N CYS A 413 -7.33 11.54 7.11
CA CYS A 413 -6.05 11.30 7.77
C CYS A 413 -5.89 9.84 8.14
N GLU A 414 -6.92 9.23 8.71
CA GLU A 414 -6.91 7.80 9.05
C GLU A 414 -6.65 6.94 7.81
N LEU A 415 -7.39 7.16 6.71
CA LEU A 415 -7.23 6.40 5.47
C LEU A 415 -5.86 6.60 4.83
N MET A 416 -5.31 7.81 4.85
CA MET A 416 -3.97 8.08 4.33
C MET A 416 -2.87 7.40 5.16
N GLU A 417 -3.09 7.22 6.47
CA GLU A 417 -2.14 6.57 7.38
C GLU A 417 -2.21 5.03 7.36
N LEU A 418 -3.26 4.44 6.76
CA LEU A 418 -3.42 2.98 6.70
C LEU A 418 -2.31 2.32 5.87
N GLN A 419 -1.62 1.37 6.50
CA GLN A 419 -0.70 0.47 5.81
C GLN A 419 -1.46 -0.53 4.92
N GLU A 420 -0.84 -0.95 3.83
CA GLU A 420 -1.42 -1.86 2.83
C GLU A 420 -2.09 -3.12 3.42
N PRO A 421 -1.46 -3.89 4.34
CA PRO A 421 -2.10 -5.07 4.91
C PRO A 421 -3.38 -4.74 5.68
N GLN A 422 -3.38 -3.63 6.42
CA GLN A 422 -4.54 -3.20 7.19
C GLN A 422 -5.67 -2.74 6.26
N PHE A 423 -5.37 -1.90 5.28
CA PHE A 423 -6.38 -1.40 4.36
C PHE A 423 -6.97 -2.56 3.51
N THR A 424 -6.12 -3.49 3.06
CA THR A 424 -6.60 -4.68 2.34
C THR A 424 -7.52 -5.53 3.21
N HIS A 425 -7.16 -5.75 4.47
CA HIS A 425 -8.00 -6.49 5.42
C HIS A 425 -9.37 -5.82 5.60
N ASP A 426 -9.36 -4.50 5.81
CA ASP A 426 -10.54 -3.69 6.02
C ASP A 426 -11.53 -3.77 4.84
N LEU A 427 -11.02 -3.70 3.60
CA LEU A 427 -11.82 -3.85 2.38
C LEU A 427 -12.37 -5.28 2.21
N LYS A 428 -11.57 -6.31 2.53
CA LYS A 428 -12.05 -7.70 2.50
C LYS A 428 -13.17 -7.95 3.49
N MET A 429 -13.04 -7.41 4.71
CA MET A 429 -14.09 -7.52 5.72
C MET A 429 -15.38 -6.89 5.21
N LYS A 430 -15.32 -5.69 4.61
CA LYS A 430 -16.47 -5.04 3.97
C LYS A 430 -17.13 -5.95 2.92
N MET A 431 -16.35 -6.53 2.01
CA MET A 431 -16.88 -7.45 0.98
C MET A 431 -17.61 -8.66 1.59
N VAL A 432 -17.01 -9.32 2.59
CA VAL A 432 -17.63 -10.46 3.28
C VAL A 432 -18.93 -10.06 3.98
N PHE A 433 -18.97 -8.88 4.60
CA PHE A 433 -20.17 -8.36 5.25
C PHE A 433 -21.29 -8.05 4.27
N GLU A 434 -20.99 -7.38 3.15
CA GLU A 434 -21.98 -7.08 2.11
C GLU A 434 -22.63 -8.37 1.58
N GLU A 435 -21.83 -9.43 1.43
CA GLU A 435 -22.32 -10.75 1.02
C GLU A 435 -23.24 -11.40 2.08
N HIS A 436 -22.80 -11.43 3.35
CA HIS A 436 -23.56 -12.11 4.42
C HIS A 436 -24.84 -11.38 4.81
N LEU A 437 -24.83 -10.05 4.77
CA LEU A 437 -25.96 -9.23 5.21
C LEU A 437 -26.92 -8.90 4.05
N ASN A 438 -26.54 -9.20 2.81
CA ASN A 438 -27.28 -8.80 1.60
C ASN A 438 -27.64 -7.30 1.61
N ILE A 439 -26.74 -6.48 2.17
CA ILE A 439 -26.89 -5.04 2.34
C ILE A 439 -25.65 -4.40 1.74
N LYS A 440 -25.84 -3.53 0.75
CA LYS A 440 -24.76 -2.64 0.28
C LYS A 440 -24.46 -1.64 1.39
N VAL A 441 -23.26 -1.70 1.94
CA VAL A 441 -22.85 -0.74 2.96
C VAL A 441 -22.55 0.56 2.24
N GLY A 442 -23.47 1.52 2.36
CA GLY A 442 -23.29 2.86 1.81
C GLY A 442 -22.03 3.55 2.32
N THR A 443 -21.45 4.38 1.46
CA THR A 443 -20.09 4.93 1.45
C THR A 443 -19.71 5.91 2.56
N GLN A 444 -20.40 5.92 3.70
CA GLN A 444 -20.03 6.76 4.84
C GLN A 444 -19.88 5.93 6.11
N ILE A 445 -18.75 5.22 6.19
CA ILE A 445 -18.24 4.75 7.46
C ILE A 445 -17.92 6.01 8.29
N LYS A 446 -18.81 6.40 9.20
CA LYS A 446 -18.54 7.42 10.22
C LYS A 446 -17.67 6.78 11.29
N PHE A 447 -16.40 7.16 11.32
CA PHE A 447 -15.46 6.77 12.36
C PHE A 447 -15.69 7.68 13.57
N HIS A 448 -16.16 7.11 14.68
CA HIS A 448 -16.14 7.79 15.96
C HIS A 448 -15.24 7.01 16.93
N THR A 449 -14.23 7.72 17.42
CA THR A 449 -13.45 7.56 18.68
C THR A 449 -12.02 6.99 18.62
N LYS A 450 -11.16 7.75 19.34
CA LYS A 450 -9.75 7.67 19.71
C LYS A 450 -9.08 6.30 19.78
N TRP A 451 -7.87 6.24 19.22
CA TRP A 451 -6.84 5.22 19.51
C TRP A 451 -5.93 5.67 20.66
N PRO A 452 -5.53 4.78 21.60
CA PRO A 452 -4.56 5.12 22.63
C PRO A 452 -3.12 5.14 22.06
N SER A 453 -2.43 6.26 22.28
CA SER A 453 -1.12 6.64 21.71
C SER A 453 0.12 5.85 22.21
N LYS A 454 0.02 4.54 22.44
CA LYS A 454 1.15 3.73 22.94
C LYS A 454 1.37 2.42 22.19
N LEU A 455 1.72 2.49 20.90
CA LEU A 455 2.41 1.39 20.20
C LEU A 455 3.54 1.92 19.32
N GLY A 456 4.45 2.68 19.95
CA GLY A 456 5.77 2.96 19.40
C GLY A 456 6.81 2.08 20.08
N LYS A 457 7.34 1.08 19.34
CA LYS A 457 8.74 0.59 19.33
C LYS A 457 8.81 -0.81 18.74
N SER A 458 9.62 -0.93 17.68
CA SER A 458 10.30 -2.13 17.14
C SER A 458 9.81 -3.51 17.59
N TYR A 459 9.21 -4.28 16.68
CA TYR A 459 9.11 -5.74 16.83
C TYR A 459 9.95 -6.46 15.77
N PRO A 460 10.88 -7.34 16.17
CA PRO A 460 11.65 -8.16 15.24
C PRO A 460 10.78 -9.31 14.69
N PHE A 461 10.91 -9.55 13.39
CA PHE A 461 10.27 -10.64 12.67
C PHE A 461 10.86 -12.00 13.09
N HIS A 462 10.34 -12.63 14.14
CA HIS A 462 10.51 -14.07 14.33
C HIS A 462 9.35 -14.73 15.09
N SER A 463 8.75 -15.72 14.40
CA SER A 463 8.13 -16.95 14.88
C SER A 463 7.02 -16.91 15.95
N LYS A 464 5.94 -17.63 15.65
CA LYS A 464 4.90 -18.16 16.55
C LYS A 464 3.96 -17.18 17.28
N THR A 465 4.29 -15.90 17.41
CA THR A 465 3.43 -14.91 18.10
C THR A 465 2.34 -14.28 17.23
N PHE A 466 2.32 -14.55 15.92
CA PHE A 466 1.29 -14.00 15.01
C PHE A 466 -0.09 -14.68 15.15
N LYS A 467 -0.16 -15.85 15.81
CA LYS A 467 -1.42 -16.55 16.13
C LYS A 467 -2.32 -15.79 17.12
N GLN A 468 -1.86 -14.67 17.67
CA GLN A 468 -2.59 -13.84 18.63
C GLN A 468 -2.68 -12.37 18.23
N LEU A 469 -2.60 -12.04 16.93
CA LEU A 469 -3.20 -10.78 16.48
C LEU A 469 -4.72 -10.94 16.46
N HIS A 470 -5.30 -10.94 17.67
CA HIS A 470 -6.66 -10.50 17.86
C HIS A 470 -6.72 -9.03 17.42
N PHE A 471 -6.99 -8.79 16.15
CA PHE A 471 -7.50 -7.50 15.65
C PHE A 471 -8.95 -7.31 16.09
N ARG A 472 -9.25 -7.57 17.38
CA ARG A 472 -10.44 -7.04 18.04
C ARG A 472 -10.22 -5.53 18.11
N ASN A 473 -11.16 -4.74 17.59
CA ASN A 473 -11.19 -3.26 17.60
C ASN A 473 -10.70 -2.54 16.33
N SER A 474 -10.74 -3.12 15.13
CA SER A 474 -10.63 -2.24 13.94
C SER A 474 -11.81 -1.24 13.96
N ARG A 475 -11.56 0.04 13.65
CA ARG A 475 -12.64 1.05 13.71
C ARG A 475 -13.76 0.74 12.72
N ILE A 476 -13.43 0.01 11.66
CA ILE A 476 -14.37 -0.54 10.69
C ILE A 476 -15.22 -1.65 11.32
N GLU A 477 -14.62 -2.58 12.06
CA GLU A 477 -15.38 -3.56 12.87
C GLU A 477 -16.32 -2.86 13.86
N LYS A 478 -15.89 -1.77 14.52
CA LYS A 478 -16.74 -0.99 15.44
C LYS A 478 -17.87 -0.25 14.72
N HIS A 479 -17.60 0.38 13.58
CA HIS A 479 -18.64 1.03 12.78
C HIS A 479 -19.67 0.00 12.29
N TYR A 480 -19.21 -1.17 11.83
CA TYR A 480 -20.09 -2.26 11.40
C TYR A 480 -20.92 -2.83 12.53
N LEU A 481 -20.33 -3.06 13.71
CA LEU A 481 -21.08 -3.46 14.90
C LEU A 481 -22.13 -2.40 15.27
N SER A 482 -21.83 -1.11 15.13
CA SER A 482 -22.82 -0.04 15.36
C SER A 482 -23.96 -0.05 14.33
N VAL A 483 -23.69 -0.31 13.06
CA VAL A 483 -24.74 -0.44 12.02
C VAL A 483 -25.60 -1.69 12.27
N LEU A 484 -24.99 -2.79 12.74
CA LEU A 484 -25.70 -4.00 13.15
C LEU A 484 -26.55 -3.78 14.40
N GLU A 485 -26.08 -3.01 15.37
CA GLU A 485 -26.84 -2.65 16.58
C GLU A 485 -28.02 -1.72 16.30
N GLN A 486 -27.96 -0.93 15.21
CA GLN A 486 -29.04 -0.02 14.79
C GLN A 486 -30.16 -0.71 14.01
N LYS A 487 -29.91 -1.88 13.42
CA LYS A 487 -30.91 -2.67 12.69
C LYS A 487 -31.54 -3.71 13.60
#